data_AF-B9CXX7-F1
#
_entry.id   AF-B9CXX7-F1
#
_cell.length_a   1.000
_cell.length_b   1.000
_cell.length_c   1.000
_cell.angle_alpha   90.00
_cell.angle_beta   90.00
_cell.angle_gamma   90.00
#
_symmetry.space_group_name_H-M   'P 1'
#
loop_
_entity.id
_entity.type
_entity.pdbx_description
1 polymer ?
#
loop_
_entity_poly.entity_id
_entity_poly.type
_entity_poly.pdbx_seq_one_letter_code
_entity_poly.pdbx_strand_id
1 'polypeptide(L)'
;MPEVKFDDVFNEIMKSDEFRAEYEALMPEYELKSELIKARIKSGLTQSQLAERMGMKQSNLARLESTSGDFKFQTIVKYAKALGLKRLNIVLN
;
A
#
# COMPACT_ATOMS: atom_id res chain seq x y z
N MET A 1 34.25 -3.08 -5.18
CA MET A 1 33.02 -3.77 -5.62
C MET A 1 32.43 -2.94 -6.75
N PRO A 2 32.04 -3.52 -7.89
CA PRO A 2 31.33 -2.75 -8.91
C PRO A 2 30.00 -2.25 -8.35
N GLU A 3 29.68 -0.99 -8.60
CA GLU A 3 28.42 -0.37 -8.21
C GLU A 3 27.35 -0.75 -9.24
N VAL A 4 26.40 -1.59 -8.84
CA VAL A 4 25.29 -2.02 -9.69
C VAL A 4 24.04 -1.27 -9.24
N LYS A 5 23.36 -0.59 -10.18
CA LYS A 5 22.13 0.13 -9.86
C LYS A 5 20.97 -0.84 -9.73
N PHE A 6 20.11 -0.59 -8.75
CA PHE A 6 18.89 -1.38 -8.54
C PHE A 6 18.02 -1.42 -9.80
N ASP A 7 17.83 -0.26 -10.44
CA ASP A 7 16.98 -0.15 -11.64
C ASP A 7 17.48 -1.04 -12.79
N ASP A 8 18.80 -1.16 -12.96
CA ASP A 8 19.38 -2.00 -14.01
C ASP A 8 19.09 -3.49 -13.75
N VAL A 9 19.24 -3.93 -12.49
CA VAL A 9 18.92 -5.31 -12.08
C VAL A 9 17.42 -5.58 -12.15
N PHE A 10 16.60 -4.65 -11.69
CA PHE A 10 15.15 -4.77 -11.71
C PHE A 10 14.62 -4.89 -13.13
N ASN A 11 15.09 -4.02 -14.04
CA ASN A 11 14.71 -4.05 -15.45
C ASN A 11 15.12 -5.35 -16.13
N GLU A 12 16.28 -5.93 -15.76
CA GLU A 12 16.70 -7.23 -16.29
C GLU A 12 15.79 -8.36 -15.82
N ILE A 13 15.46 -8.42 -14.53
CA ILE A 13 14.57 -9.44 -13.96
C ILE A 13 13.16 -9.33 -14.55
N MET A 14 12.67 -8.11 -14.78
CA MET A 14 11.37 -7.83 -15.42
C MET A 14 11.25 -8.33 -16.87
N LYS A 15 12.34 -8.75 -17.52
CA LYS A 15 12.29 -9.38 -18.85
C LYS A 15 11.73 -10.81 -18.80
N SER A 16 11.83 -11.50 -17.66
CA SER A 16 11.18 -12.80 -17.48
C SER A 16 9.66 -12.64 -17.45
N ASP A 17 8.95 -13.38 -18.31
CA ASP A 17 7.49 -13.37 -18.36
C ASP A 17 6.88 -13.93 -17.06
N GLU A 18 7.52 -14.94 -16.46
CA GLU A 18 7.09 -15.55 -15.19
C GLU A 18 7.19 -14.53 -14.05
N PHE A 19 8.32 -13.82 -13.96
CA PHE A 19 8.50 -12.78 -12.95
C PHE A 19 7.54 -11.61 -13.17
N ARG A 20 7.38 -11.17 -14.42
CA ARG A 20 6.49 -10.06 -14.77
C ARG A 20 5.05 -10.39 -14.39
N ALA A 21 4.57 -11.59 -14.71
CA ALA A 21 3.21 -12.00 -14.39
C ALA A 21 2.96 -12.01 -12.87
N GLU A 22 3.87 -12.57 -12.08
CA GLU A 22 3.76 -12.56 -10.61
C GLU A 22 3.86 -11.14 -10.02
N TYR A 23 4.75 -10.31 -10.58
CA TYR A 23 4.88 -8.91 -10.16
C TYR A 23 3.60 -8.12 -10.46
N GLU A 24 3.06 -8.23 -11.67
CA GLU A 24 1.81 -7.58 -12.09
C GLU A 24 0.62 -8.08 -11.28
N ALA A 25 0.55 -9.37 -10.93
CA ALA A 25 -0.50 -9.92 -10.09
C ALA A 25 -0.52 -9.30 -8.68
N LEU A 26 0.64 -8.89 -8.15
CA LEU A 26 0.76 -8.23 -6.85
C LEU A 26 0.46 -6.72 -6.91
N MET A 27 0.62 -6.09 -8.08
CA MET A 27 0.52 -4.63 -8.23
C MET A 27 -0.80 -4.02 -7.71
N PRO A 28 -2.00 -4.59 -7.99
CA PRO A 28 -3.25 -4.00 -7.52
C PRO A 28 -3.33 -3.81 -6.00
N GLU A 29 -2.80 -4.76 -5.22
CA GLU A 29 -2.77 -4.66 -3.76
C GLU A 29 -1.81 -3.57 -3.29
N TYR A 30 -0.61 -3.54 -3.87
CA TYR A 30 0.41 -2.52 -3.57
C TYR A 30 -0.07 -1.11 -3.90
N GLU A 31 -0.70 -0.92 -5.06
CA GLU A 31 -1.23 0.36 -5.50
C GLU A 31 -2.33 0.85 -4.55
N LEU A 32 -3.32 0.00 -4.26
CA LEU A 32 -4.42 0.34 -3.35
C LEU A 32 -3.90 0.79 -1.97
N LYS A 33 -2.95 0.05 -1.41
CA LYS A 33 -2.34 0.39 -0.12
C LYS A 33 -1.57 1.70 -0.18
N SER A 34 -0.77 1.90 -1.24
CA SER A 34 -0.03 3.13 -1.48
C SER A 34 -0.96 4.34 -1.58
N GLU A 35 -2.09 4.20 -2.26
CA GLU A 35 -3.09 5.26 -2.39
C GLU A 35 -3.74 5.62 -1.05
N LEU A 36 -4.10 4.65 -0.22
CA LEU A 36 -4.66 4.89 1.11
C LEU A 36 -3.68 5.65 2.01
N ILE A 37 -2.41 5.24 2.00
CA ILE A 37 -1.35 5.91 2.78
C ILE A 37 -1.12 7.33 2.26
N LYS A 38 -1.06 7.52 0.94
CA LYS A 38 -0.97 8.85 0.32
C LYS A 38 -2.17 9.72 0.69
N ALA A 39 -3.38 9.16 0.71
CA ALA A 39 -4.58 9.87 1.11
C ALA A 39 -4.54 10.30 2.58
N ARG A 40 -4.03 9.45 3.49
CA ARG A 40 -3.79 9.81 4.89
C ARG A 40 -2.85 11.00 5.00
N ILE A 41 -1.71 10.93 4.32
CA ILE A 41 -0.68 11.99 4.33
C ILE A 41 -1.27 13.30 3.78
N LYS A 42 -1.97 13.24 2.64
CA LYS A 42 -2.64 14.41 2.04
C LYS A 42 -3.72 15.02 2.94
N SER A 43 -4.35 14.21 3.79
CA SER A 43 -5.34 14.66 4.78
C SER A 43 -4.71 15.26 6.04
N GLY A 44 -3.38 15.33 6.13
CA GLY A 44 -2.65 15.87 7.28
C GLY A 44 -2.73 15.00 8.54
N LEU A 45 -3.19 13.75 8.43
CA LEU A 45 -3.36 12.86 9.57
C LEU A 45 -2.07 12.09 9.86
N THR A 46 -1.65 12.14 11.12
CA THR A 46 -0.64 11.22 11.65
C THR A 46 -1.20 9.79 11.74
N GLN A 47 -0.30 8.81 11.85
CA GLN A 47 -0.72 7.43 12.10
C GLN A 47 -1.50 7.31 13.41
N SER A 48 -1.10 8.03 14.48
CA SER A 48 -1.84 8.01 15.75
C SER A 48 -3.28 8.50 15.61
N GLN A 49 -3.47 9.62 14.90
CA GLN A 49 -4.81 10.21 14.70
C GLN A 49 -5.70 9.31 13.84
N LEU A 50 -5.17 8.70 12.78
CA LEU A 50 -5.97 7.77 11.99
C LEU A 50 -6.30 6.50 12.78
N ALA A 51 -5.34 5.99 13.55
CA ALA A 51 -5.55 4.81 14.39
C ALA A 51 -6.65 5.05 15.43
N GLU A 52 -6.69 6.23 16.05
CA GLU A 52 -7.76 6.66 16.95
C GLU A 52 -9.12 6.66 16.24
N ARG A 53 -9.23 7.23 15.05
CA ARG A 53 -10.46 7.21 14.24
C ARG A 53 -10.89 5.81 13.84
N MET A 54 -9.95 4.89 13.66
CA MET A 54 -10.20 3.49 13.35
C MET A 54 -10.47 2.63 14.61
N GLY A 55 -10.35 3.20 15.82
CA GLY A 55 -10.53 2.47 17.07
C GLY A 55 -9.43 1.44 17.34
N MET A 56 -8.18 1.72 16.94
CA MET A 56 -7.04 0.83 17.15
C MET A 56 -5.78 1.56 17.66
N LYS A 57 -4.80 0.77 18.13
CA LYS A 57 -3.50 1.28 18.55
C LYS A 57 -2.69 1.79 17.36
N GLN A 58 -1.89 2.85 17.54
CA GLN A 58 -0.99 3.36 16.50
C GLN A 58 -0.03 2.27 15.99
N SER A 59 0.49 1.40 16.86
CA SER A 59 1.36 0.30 16.45
C SER A 59 0.68 -0.70 15.51
N ASN A 60 -0.64 -0.88 15.63
CA ASN A 60 -1.40 -1.70 14.69
C ASN A 60 -1.52 -1.01 13.33
N LEU A 61 -1.78 0.30 13.30
CA LEU A 61 -1.82 1.05 12.05
C LEU A 61 -0.45 1.11 11.37
N ALA A 62 0.63 1.34 12.13
CA ALA A 62 1.99 1.31 11.61
C ALA A 62 2.31 -0.06 10.98
N ARG A 63 1.93 -1.16 11.63
CA ARG A 63 2.08 -2.50 11.05
C ARG A 63 1.27 -2.66 9.76
N LEU A 64 0.01 -2.20 9.75
CA LEU A 64 -0.80 -2.21 8.53
C LEU A 64 -0.09 -1.47 7.40
N GLU A 65 0.31 -0.21 7.62
CA GLU A 65 0.98 0.62 6.59
C GLU A 65 2.37 0.14 6.19
N SER A 66 3.00 -0.74 6.96
CA SER A 66 4.33 -1.31 6.64
C SER A 66 4.27 -2.30 5.47
N THR A 67 5.40 -2.57 4.81
CA THR A 67 5.47 -3.48 3.64
C THR A 67 4.88 -4.87 3.89
N SER A 68 4.90 -5.36 5.13
CA SER A 68 4.39 -6.69 5.50
C SER A 68 2.93 -6.69 6.02
N GLY A 69 2.26 -5.54 6.07
CA GLY A 69 0.89 -5.45 6.56
C GLY A 69 -0.16 -5.92 5.54
N ASP A 70 -0.97 -6.90 5.93
CA ASP A 70 -2.11 -7.40 5.14
C ASP A 70 -3.34 -6.47 5.23
N PHE A 71 -3.78 -5.93 4.09
CA PHE A 71 -4.98 -5.10 3.95
C PHE A 71 -6.18 -5.93 3.53
N LYS A 72 -6.78 -6.64 4.48
CA LYS A 72 -8.09 -7.27 4.27
C LYS A 72 -9.12 -6.23 3.84
N PHE A 73 -10.06 -6.62 2.98
CA PHE A 73 -11.12 -5.75 2.46
C PHE A 73 -11.84 -4.93 3.54
N GLN A 74 -12.19 -5.55 4.68
CA GLN A 74 -12.83 -4.84 5.79
C GLN A 74 -11.95 -3.73 6.39
N THR A 75 -10.63 -3.95 6.46
CA THR A 75 -9.65 -2.97 6.94
C THR A 75 -9.56 -1.81 5.95
N ILE A 76 -9.52 -2.07 4.64
CA ILE A 76 -9.54 -1.05 3.58
C ILE A 76 -10.75 -0.14 3.75
N VAL A 77 -11.95 -0.73 3.89
CA VAL A 77 -13.20 0.04 4.02
C VAL A 77 -13.18 0.89 5.30
N LYS A 78 -12.73 0.34 6.44
CA LYS A 78 -12.62 1.10 7.71
C LYS A 78 -11.60 2.24 7.59
N TYR A 79 -10.47 1.98 6.95
CA TYR A 79 -9.42 2.96 6.72
C TYR A 79 -9.96 4.12 5.87
N ALA A 80 -10.58 3.81 4.73
CA ALA A 80 -11.17 4.81 3.84
C ALA A 80 -12.26 5.65 4.52
N LYS A 81 -13.12 5.01 5.33
CA LYS A 81 -14.12 5.71 6.14
C LYS A 81 -13.50 6.63 7.19
N ALA A 82 -12.43 6.19 7.87
CA ALA A 82 -11.72 6.99 8.86
C ALA A 82 -10.99 8.21 8.25
N LEU A 83 -10.62 8.11 6.97
CA LEU A 83 -10.16 9.24 6.15
C LEU A 83 -11.29 10.16 5.67
N GLY A 84 -12.56 9.75 5.78
CA GLY A 84 -13.69 10.50 5.23
C GLY A 84 -13.89 10.34 3.71
N LEU A 85 -13.29 9.31 3.11
CA LEU A 85 -13.49 9.01 1.69
C LEU A 85 -14.91 8.49 1.45
N LYS A 86 -15.54 8.97 0.38
CA LYS A 86 -16.89 8.54 -0.03
C LYS A 86 -16.89 7.33 -0.97
N ARG A 87 -15.80 7.12 -1.69
CA ARG A 87 -15.64 6.02 -2.65
C ARG A 87 -14.17 5.60 -2.76
N LEU A 88 -13.94 4.36 -3.15
CA LEU A 88 -12.66 3.81 -3.58
C LEU A 88 -12.82 3.36 -5.03
N ASN A 89 -11.79 3.58 -5.86
CA ASN A 89 -11.73 3.04 -7.22
C ASN A 89 -10.57 2.05 -7.26
N ILE A 90 -10.82 0.83 -7.74
CA ILE A 90 -9.79 -0.20 -7.86
C ILE A 90 -9.75 -0.60 -9.33
N VAL A 91 -8.57 -0.50 -9.94
CA VAL A 91 -8.32 -0.96 -11.30
C VAL A 91 -7.56 -2.28 -11.19
N LEU A 92 -8.07 -3.29 -11.88
CA LEU A 92 -7.41 -4.59 -12.00
C LEU A 92 -6.79 -4.63 -13.39
N ASN A 93 -5.50 -4.97 -13.46
CA ASN A 93 -4.71 -4.99 -14.68
C ASN A 93 -4.69 -6.40 -15.26
#